data_AF-A0A952JMT0-F1
#
_entry.id   AF-A0A952JMT0-F1
#
_cell.length_a   1.000
_cell.length_b   1.000
_cell.length_c   1.000
_cell.angle_alpha   90.00
_cell.angle_beta   90.00
_cell.angle_gamma   90.00
#
_symmetry.space_group_name_H-M   'P 1'
#
loop_
_entity.id
_entity.type
_entity.pdbx_description
1 polymer ?
#
loop_
_entity_poly.entity_id
_entity_poly.type
_entity_poly.pdbx_seq_one_letter_code
_entity_poly.pdbx_strand_id
1 'polypeptide(L)'
;MALLEKKMIIKKSTLPGAGKGLFTKVFIPKGTRIVEYKGEIVTWKEVEKMADDRNGYVFFFNNQYCIDAWKTKKGIAHYANDAKGLVRVKGVKNNSEYVTEKKRCYIEAMRDIPAGSEVLVGYGGEYWQAIRYNIRLEQRNKEKEGKKISKKVELPHHIATKRSSKK
;
A
#
# COMPACT_ATOMS: atom_id res chain seq x y z
N MET A 1 -10.18 -17.51 13.00
CA MET A 1 -9.55 -17.95 11.73
C MET A 1 -8.06 -17.64 11.77
N ALA A 2 -7.22 -18.56 11.30
CA ALA A 2 -5.77 -18.31 11.19
C ALA A 2 -5.46 -17.58 9.88
N LEU A 3 -4.69 -16.48 9.96
CA LEU A 3 -4.22 -15.74 8.79
C LEU A 3 -3.04 -16.46 8.12
N LEU A 4 -2.79 -16.14 6.86
CA LEU A 4 -1.75 -16.77 6.04
C LEU A 4 -0.38 -16.08 6.12
N GLU A 5 -0.13 -15.22 7.12
CA GLU A 5 1.09 -14.40 7.24
C GLU A 5 2.39 -15.21 7.03
N LYS A 6 2.50 -16.41 7.64
CA LYS A 6 3.67 -17.30 7.52
C LYS A 6 3.83 -17.93 6.14
N LYS A 7 2.77 -17.94 5.33
CA LYS A 7 2.74 -18.45 3.95
C LYS A 7 2.99 -17.35 2.93
N MET A 8 3.22 -16.11 3.37
CA MET A 8 3.57 -15.00 2.50
C MET A 8 5.09 -14.80 2.42
N ILE A 9 5.54 -14.16 1.34
CA ILE A 9 6.91 -13.71 1.15
C ILE A 9 6.95 -12.33 0.51
N ILE A 10 8.00 -11.58 0.82
CA ILE A 10 8.23 -10.26 0.26
C ILE A 10 9.32 -10.40 -0.82
N LYS A 11 9.02 -9.96 -2.03
CA LYS A 11 9.94 -9.97 -3.18
C LYS A 11 9.83 -8.64 -3.92
N LYS A 12 10.63 -8.43 -4.98
CA LYS A 12 10.41 -7.31 -5.90
C LYS A 12 9.04 -7.47 -6.56
N SER A 13 8.25 -6.39 -6.60
CA SER A 13 6.93 -6.40 -7.23
C SER A 13 7.03 -6.65 -8.74
N THR A 14 6.01 -7.29 -9.30
CA THR A 14 5.82 -7.43 -10.74
C THR A 14 5.36 -6.13 -11.40
N LEU A 15 4.83 -5.19 -10.62
CA LEU A 15 4.40 -3.89 -11.11
C LEU A 15 5.60 -2.94 -11.32
N PRO A 16 5.72 -2.30 -12.49
CA PRO A 16 6.82 -1.37 -12.77
C PRO A 16 6.88 -0.22 -11.75
N GLY A 17 8.02 -0.08 -11.08
CA GLY A 17 8.26 1.01 -10.14
C GLY A 17 7.59 0.86 -8.76
N ALA A 18 6.88 -0.24 -8.48
CA ALA A 18 6.18 -0.48 -7.21
C ALA A 18 7.10 -0.98 -6.06
N GLY A 19 8.40 -1.12 -6.30
CA GLY A 19 9.34 -1.56 -5.26
C GLY A 19 9.14 -3.01 -4.83
N LYS A 20 8.79 -3.23 -3.56
CA LYS A 20 8.56 -4.57 -2.99
C LYS A 20 7.08 -4.94 -3.10
N GLY A 21 6.80 -6.22 -3.26
CA GLY A 21 5.45 -6.80 -3.35
C GLY A 21 5.27 -7.95 -2.38
N LEU A 22 4.01 -8.22 -2.03
CA LEU A 22 3.59 -9.35 -1.19
C LEU A 22 3.16 -10.53 -2.06
N PHE A 23 3.77 -11.70 -1.87
CA PHE A 23 3.51 -12.90 -2.68
C PHE A 23 3.07 -14.07 -1.80
N THR A 24 2.21 -14.94 -2.33
CA THR A 24 1.81 -16.17 -1.64
C THR A 24 2.69 -17.36 -2.02
N LYS A 25 3.02 -18.24 -1.06
CA LYS A 25 3.67 -19.55 -1.30
C LYS A 25 2.68 -20.66 -1.62
N VAL A 26 1.39 -20.44 -1.38
CA VAL A 26 0.33 -21.45 -1.46
C VAL A 26 -0.84 -20.93 -2.29
N PHE A 27 -1.68 -21.85 -2.77
CA PHE A 27 -2.96 -21.48 -3.34
C PHE A 27 -3.84 -20.82 -2.27
N ILE A 28 -4.54 -19.75 -2.64
CA ILE A 28 -5.49 -19.04 -1.76
C ILE A 28 -6.86 -19.05 -2.43
N PRO A 29 -7.87 -19.72 -1.85
CA PRO A 29 -9.24 -19.67 -2.34
C PRO A 29 -9.85 -18.27 -2.21
N LYS A 30 -10.79 -17.92 -3.10
CA LYS A 30 -11.67 -16.75 -2.95
C LYS A 30 -12.31 -16.69 -1.55
N GLY A 31 -12.43 -15.49 -0.99
CA GLY A 31 -13.01 -15.22 0.33
C GLY A 31 -12.03 -15.47 1.50
N THR A 32 -10.80 -15.90 1.22
CA THR A 32 -9.82 -16.15 2.28
C THR A 32 -9.23 -14.84 2.79
N ARG A 33 -9.28 -14.62 4.12
CA ARG A 33 -8.52 -13.57 4.79
C ARG A 33 -7.04 -13.90 4.81
N ILE A 34 -6.26 -13.13 4.05
CA ILE A 34 -4.84 -13.39 3.79
C ILE A 34 -3.99 -12.89 4.96
N VAL A 35 -4.07 -11.58 5.25
CA VAL A 35 -3.27 -10.90 6.27
C VAL A 35 -4.06 -9.73 6.86
N GLU A 36 -3.66 -9.29 8.05
CA GLU A 36 -4.21 -8.09 8.68
C GLU A 36 -3.30 -6.89 8.46
N TYR A 37 -3.90 -5.75 8.17
CA TYR A 37 -3.22 -4.46 8.14
C TYR A 37 -3.03 -3.95 9.57
N LYS A 38 -1.94 -4.40 10.21
CA LYS A 38 -1.59 -4.07 11.60
C LYS A 38 -0.78 -2.78 11.68
N GLY A 39 -1.03 -2.00 12.72
CA GLY A 39 -0.34 -0.73 12.96
C GLY A 39 -0.64 -0.12 14.32
N GLU A 40 0.01 1.00 14.58
CA GLU A 40 -0.32 1.90 15.69
C GLU A 40 -1.65 2.59 15.40
N ILE A 41 -2.53 2.70 16.39
CA ILE A 41 -3.78 3.43 16.23
C ILE A 41 -3.50 4.91 16.44
N VAL A 42 -3.86 5.72 15.44
CA VAL A 42 -3.67 7.16 15.44
C VAL A 42 -4.94 7.86 14.96
N THR A 43 -5.10 9.13 15.30
CA THR A 43 -6.16 10.00 14.76
C THR A 43 -5.71 10.63 13.44
N TRP A 44 -6.67 11.09 12.63
CA TRP A 44 -6.34 11.79 11.39
C TRP A 44 -5.57 13.10 11.65
N LYS A 45 -5.90 13.80 12.75
CA LYS A 45 -5.18 15.00 13.18
C LYS A 45 -3.71 14.74 13.50
N GLU A 46 -3.37 13.55 13.98
CA GLU A 46 -1.98 13.13 14.17
C GLU A 46 -1.31 12.79 12.86
N VAL A 47 -2.02 12.12 11.94
CA VAL A 47 -1.54 11.81 10.58
C VAL A 47 -1.19 13.07 9.79
N GLU A 48 -2.04 14.11 9.85
CA GLU A 48 -1.80 15.40 9.18
C GLU A 48 -0.54 16.13 9.68
N LYS A 49 -0.09 15.81 10.89
CA LYS A 49 1.16 16.35 11.48
C LYS A 49 2.37 15.47 11.23
N MET A 50 2.17 14.26 10.68
CA MET A 50 3.29 13.39 10.32
C MET A 50 3.99 13.96 9.09
N ALA A 51 5.31 13.77 9.02
CA ALA A 51 6.04 14.04 7.79
C ALA A 51 5.44 13.23 6.62
N ASP A 52 5.40 13.83 5.43
CA ASP A 52 4.78 13.26 4.22
C ASP A 52 5.27 11.86 3.87
N ASP A 53 6.47 11.50 4.30
CA ASP A 53 7.08 10.20 4.04
C ASP A 53 6.73 9.13 5.08
N ARG A 54 6.14 9.50 6.22
CA ARG A 54 5.64 8.57 7.25
C ARG A 54 4.19 8.16 6.96
N ASN A 55 3.39 9.04 6.38
CA ASN A 55 1.97 8.78 6.14
C ASN A 55 1.70 7.70 5.08
N GLY A 56 2.74 7.26 4.35
CA GLY A 56 2.60 6.34 3.22
C GLY A 56 1.99 4.98 3.57
N TYR A 57 2.02 4.57 4.83
CA TYR A 57 1.42 3.32 5.29
C TYR A 57 0.19 3.51 6.20
N VAL A 58 -0.43 4.69 6.17
CA VAL A 58 -1.65 4.95 6.94
C VAL A 58 -2.85 4.34 6.23
N PHE A 59 -3.62 3.52 6.95
CA PHE A 59 -4.95 3.10 6.54
C PHE A 59 -6.00 3.92 7.28
N PHE A 60 -6.86 4.62 6.55
CA PHE A 60 -7.91 5.48 7.09
C PHE A 60 -9.21 4.69 7.31
N PHE A 61 -9.78 4.74 8.52
CA PHE A 61 -11.18 4.36 8.75
C PHE A 61 -12.06 5.61 8.91
N ASN A 62 -11.65 6.50 9.81
CA ASN A 62 -12.30 7.79 10.08
C ASN A 62 -11.33 8.72 10.83
N ASN A 63 -11.78 9.95 11.09
CA ASN A 63 -10.96 10.98 11.73
C ASN A 63 -10.40 10.62 13.12
N GLN A 64 -11.06 9.71 13.84
CA GLN A 64 -10.65 9.27 15.18
C GLN A 64 -9.91 7.93 15.16
N TYR A 65 -9.86 7.26 14.01
CA TYR A 65 -9.32 5.92 13.91
C TYR A 65 -8.65 5.68 12.56
N CYS A 66 -7.32 5.69 12.59
CA CYS A 66 -6.43 5.34 11.50
C CYS A 66 -5.42 4.32 12.00
N ILE A 67 -4.86 3.53 11.09
CA ILE A 67 -3.80 2.55 11.40
C ILE A 67 -2.51 3.02 10.72
N ASP A 68 -1.51 3.42 11.50
CA ASP A 68 -0.15 3.71 11.03
C ASP A 68 0.70 2.43 11.08
N ALA A 69 0.97 1.83 9.93
CA ALA A 69 1.80 0.62 9.84
C ALA A 69 3.32 0.91 9.73
N TRP A 70 3.75 2.18 9.84
CA TRP A 70 5.14 2.62 9.67
C TRP A 70 6.16 1.87 10.53
N LYS A 71 5.90 1.77 11.84
CA LYS A 71 6.80 1.15 12.81
C LYS A 71 6.55 -0.35 12.98
N THR A 72 5.60 -0.92 12.24
CA THR A 72 5.10 -2.26 12.52
C THR A 72 6.01 -3.32 11.91
N LYS A 73 7.05 -3.68 12.65
CA LYS A 73 8.10 -4.64 12.23
C LYS A 73 7.57 -6.01 11.77
N LYS A 74 6.41 -6.45 12.28
CA LYS A 74 5.79 -7.74 11.92
C LYS A 74 4.64 -7.61 10.91
N GLY A 75 4.29 -6.39 10.49
CA GLY A 75 3.23 -6.16 9.52
C GLY A 75 3.75 -6.36 8.11
N ILE A 76 3.10 -7.21 7.32
CA ILE A 76 3.47 -7.46 5.91
C ILE A 76 2.41 -7.00 4.91
N ALA A 77 1.23 -6.61 5.39
CA ALA A 77 0.12 -6.19 4.54
C ALA A 77 0.44 -4.95 3.71
N HIS A 78 1.24 -4.02 4.24
CA HIS A 78 1.63 -2.78 3.54
C HIS A 78 2.54 -3.01 2.31
N TYR A 79 3.01 -4.24 2.07
CA TYR A 79 3.71 -4.62 0.84
C TYR A 79 2.76 -5.04 -0.29
N ALA A 80 1.46 -5.17 -0.05
CA ALA A 80 0.50 -5.43 -1.12
C ALA A 80 0.32 -4.17 -1.98
N ASN A 81 0.53 -4.32 -3.28
CA ASN A 81 0.47 -3.21 -4.24
C ASN A 81 -0.88 -3.12 -4.93
N ASP A 82 -1.22 -1.96 -5.49
CA ASP A 82 -2.42 -1.77 -6.28
C ASP A 82 -2.10 -1.75 -7.78
N ALA A 83 -2.66 -2.72 -8.52
CA ALA A 83 -2.53 -2.84 -9.97
C ALA A 83 -3.19 -1.70 -10.75
N LYS A 84 -4.07 -0.91 -10.12
CA LYS A 84 -4.74 0.26 -10.71
C LYS A 84 -3.93 1.55 -10.55
N GLY A 85 -2.68 1.47 -10.08
CA GLY A 85 -1.82 2.61 -9.81
C GLY A 85 -1.42 3.46 -11.02
N LEU A 86 -0.35 4.25 -10.85
CA LEU A 86 0.11 5.22 -11.87
C LEU A 86 0.38 4.56 -13.23
N VAL A 87 0.92 3.34 -13.21
CA VAL A 87 1.18 2.52 -14.40
C VAL A 87 0.29 1.29 -14.33
N ARG A 88 -0.48 1.05 -15.40
CA ARG A 88 -1.34 -0.13 -15.53
C ARG A 88 -0.68 -1.15 -16.45
N VAL A 89 -0.53 -2.38 -15.96
CA VAL A 89 -0.02 -3.51 -16.76
C VAL A 89 -1.22 -4.24 -17.37
N LYS A 90 -1.22 -4.38 -18.71
CA LYS A 90 -2.30 -5.09 -19.43
C LYS A 90 -2.41 -6.52 -18.89
N GLY A 91 -3.63 -6.94 -18.57
CA GLY A 91 -3.91 -8.28 -18.04
C GLY A 91 -3.73 -8.44 -16.52
N VAL A 92 -3.09 -7.50 -15.84
CA VAL A 92 -2.93 -7.53 -14.38
C VAL A 92 -4.06 -6.76 -13.70
N LYS A 93 -4.73 -7.38 -12.73
CA LYS A 93 -5.84 -6.81 -11.97
C LYS A 93 -5.70 -7.18 -10.49
N ASN A 94 -6.25 -6.34 -9.60
CA ASN A 94 -6.30 -6.64 -8.17
C ASN A 94 -7.03 -7.95 -7.92
N ASN A 95 -6.43 -8.83 -7.12
CA ASN A 95 -6.96 -10.13 -6.75
C ASN A 95 -7.42 -10.17 -5.28
N SER A 96 -7.18 -9.10 -4.53
CA SER A 96 -7.65 -8.92 -3.17
C SER A 96 -8.24 -7.51 -2.93
N GLU A 97 -8.94 -7.38 -1.81
CA GLU A 97 -9.52 -6.13 -1.33
C GLU A 97 -9.29 -5.94 0.16
N TYR A 98 -9.45 -4.70 0.63
CA TYR A 98 -9.48 -4.40 2.05
C TYR A 98 -10.88 -4.68 2.60
N VAL A 99 -10.96 -5.51 3.63
CA VAL A 99 -12.19 -5.84 4.36
C VAL A 99 -12.03 -5.37 5.80
N THR A 100 -12.96 -4.54 6.25
CA THR A 100 -12.94 -4.00 7.62
C THR A 100 -13.94 -4.72 8.52
N GLU A 101 -13.51 -5.14 9.71
CA GLU A 101 -14.39 -5.74 10.73
C GLU A 101 -13.95 -5.28 12.13
N LYS A 102 -14.88 -4.74 12.93
CA LYS A 102 -14.65 -4.35 14.35
C LYS A 102 -13.34 -3.56 14.55
N LYS A 103 -13.16 -2.50 13.75
CA LYS A 103 -11.97 -1.62 13.73
C LYS A 103 -10.65 -2.29 13.29
N ARG A 104 -10.71 -3.45 12.65
CA ARG A 104 -9.55 -4.11 12.05
C ARG A 104 -9.69 -4.11 10.55
N CYS A 105 -8.57 -4.07 9.83
CA CYS A 105 -8.53 -4.13 8.38
C CYS A 105 -7.77 -5.39 7.95
N TYR A 106 -8.35 -6.14 7.03
CA TYR A 106 -7.76 -7.35 6.47
C TYR A 106 -7.64 -7.21 4.97
N ILE A 107 -6.68 -7.93 4.39
CA ILE A 107 -6.64 -8.18 2.96
C ILE A 107 -7.33 -9.52 2.73
N GLU A 108 -8.41 -9.52 1.94
CA GLU A 108 -9.20 -10.70 1.60
C GLU A 108 -9.15 -10.98 0.10
N ALA A 109 -9.08 -12.25 -0.28
CA ALA A 109 -9.03 -12.67 -1.68
C ALA A 109 -10.41 -12.48 -2.37
N MET A 110 -10.47 -11.68 -3.43
CA MET A 110 -11.70 -11.50 -4.24
C MET A 110 -11.92 -12.64 -5.25
N ARG A 111 -10.88 -13.45 -5.49
CA ARG A 111 -10.85 -14.57 -6.43
C ARG A 111 -9.78 -15.57 -5.98
N ASP A 112 -9.73 -16.72 -6.62
CA ASP A 112 -8.64 -17.67 -6.42
C ASP A 112 -7.29 -17.07 -6.83
N ILE A 113 -6.29 -17.24 -5.97
CA ILE A 113 -4.92 -16.73 -6.17
C ILE A 113 -3.97 -17.95 -6.22
N PRO A 114 -3.38 -18.26 -7.38
CA PRO A 114 -2.42 -19.33 -7.51
C PRO A 114 -1.19 -19.13 -6.63
N ALA A 115 -0.58 -20.24 -6.20
CA ALA A 115 0.71 -20.22 -5.51
C ALA A 115 1.76 -19.47 -6.36
N GLY A 116 2.59 -18.65 -5.71
CA GLY A 116 3.61 -17.82 -6.37
C GLY A 116 3.10 -16.48 -6.90
N SER A 117 1.79 -16.21 -6.90
CA SER A 117 1.23 -14.94 -7.37
C SER A 117 1.48 -13.80 -6.39
N GLU A 118 1.57 -12.57 -6.93
CA GLU A 118 1.54 -11.34 -6.13
C GLU A 118 0.11 -11.06 -5.65
N VAL A 119 -0.04 -10.69 -4.37
CA VAL A 119 -1.29 -10.20 -3.79
C VAL A 119 -1.40 -8.73 -4.11
N LEU A 120 -2.44 -8.38 -4.88
CA LEU A 120 -2.68 -7.05 -5.40
C LEU A 120 -4.01 -6.52 -4.89
N VAL A 121 -3.97 -5.44 -4.10
CA VAL A 121 -5.09 -4.88 -3.35
C VAL A 121 -5.45 -3.49 -3.83
N GLY A 122 -6.73 -3.16 -3.91
CA GLY A 122 -7.17 -1.80 -4.29
C GLY A 122 -6.95 -0.79 -3.16
N TYR A 123 -6.21 0.28 -3.43
CA TYR A 123 -6.01 1.39 -2.49
C TYR A 123 -7.19 2.36 -2.43
N GLY A 124 -8.10 2.28 -3.42
CA GLY A 124 -9.26 3.16 -3.52
C GLY A 124 -9.03 4.35 -4.44
N GLY A 125 -10.14 4.92 -4.93
CA GLY A 125 -10.11 6.04 -5.89
C GLY A 125 -9.52 7.31 -5.30
N GLU A 126 -9.92 7.64 -4.07
CA GLU A 126 -9.51 8.86 -3.35
C GLU A 126 -7.99 8.91 -3.12
N TYR A 127 -7.38 7.79 -2.71
CA TYR A 127 -5.93 7.66 -2.60
C TYR A 127 -5.23 8.06 -3.89
N TRP A 128 -5.65 7.48 -5.03
CA TRP A 128 -5.02 7.77 -6.31
C TRP A 128 -5.31 9.18 -6.83
N GLN A 129 -6.44 9.78 -6.46
CA GLN A 129 -6.74 11.19 -6.75
C GLN A 129 -5.78 12.10 -5.98
N ALA A 130 -5.58 11.88 -4.68
CA ALA A 130 -4.64 12.63 -3.85
C ALA A 130 -3.19 12.51 -4.38
N ILE A 131 -2.74 11.29 -4.72
CA ILE A 131 -1.41 11.08 -5.31
C ILE A 131 -1.26 11.87 -6.62
N ARG A 132 -2.23 11.79 -7.53
CA ARG A 132 -2.17 12.54 -8.81
C ARG A 132 -2.20 14.05 -8.60
N TYR A 133 -2.94 14.54 -7.62
CA TYR A 133 -2.95 15.95 -7.25
C TYR A 133 -1.57 16.40 -6.77
N ASN A 134 -0.97 15.67 -5.82
CA ASN A 134 0.35 16.00 -5.26
C ASN A 134 1.45 15.99 -6.34
N ILE A 135 1.44 15.01 -7.26
CA ILE A 135 2.38 14.96 -8.38
C ILE A 135 2.28 16.22 -9.25
N ARG A 136 1.06 16.65 -9.59
CA ARG A 136 0.83 17.86 -10.40
C ARG A 136 1.24 19.12 -9.66
N LEU A 137 0.98 19.18 -8.36
CA LEU A 137 1.37 20.32 -7.51
C LEU A 137 2.91 20.45 -7.47
N GLU A 138 3.62 19.34 -7.25
CA GLU A 138 5.08 19.33 -7.27
C GLU A 138 5.66 19.74 -8.63
N GLN A 139 5.06 19.28 -9.73
CA GLN A 139 5.47 19.67 -11.08
C GLN A 139 5.35 21.19 -11.28
N ARG A 140 4.18 21.76 -10.96
CA ARG A 140 3.95 23.21 -11.04
C ARG A 140 4.91 24.02 -10.18
N ASN A 141 5.20 23.54 -8.96
CA ASN A 141 6.12 24.23 -8.06
C ASN A 141 7.56 24.21 -8.62
N LYS A 142 8.01 23.08 -9.17
CA LYS A 142 9.34 22.97 -9.80
C LYS A 142 9.46 23.84 -11.05
N GLU A 143 8.39 23.92 -11.86
CA GLU A 143 8.33 24.81 -13.03
C GLU A 143 8.48 26.28 -12.61
N LYS A 144 7.75 26.73 -11.58
CA LYS A 144 7.88 28.08 -11.03
C LYS A 144 9.28 28.39 -10.52
N GLU A 145 9.96 27.40 -9.96
CA GLU A 145 11.33 27.52 -9.45
C GLU A 145 12.42 27.35 -10.54
N GLY A 146 12.03 27.15 -11.81
CA GLY A 146 12.99 26.91 -12.90
C GLY A 146 13.76 25.58 -12.79
N LYS A 147 13.28 24.64 -11.97
CA LYS A 147 13.95 23.35 -11.72
C LYS A 147 13.50 22.29 -12.72
N LYS A 148 14.41 21.39 -13.09
CA LYS A 148 14.10 20.23 -13.95
C LYS A 148 13.09 19.30 -13.26
N ILE A 149 12.05 18.92 -14.00
CA ILE A 149 11.06 17.92 -13.56
C ILE A 149 11.67 16.52 -13.67
N SER A 150 11.72 15.79 -12.56
CA SER A 150 12.08 14.36 -12.56
C SER A 150 10.99 13.53 -13.22
N LYS A 151 11.35 12.61 -14.12
CA LYS A 151 10.43 11.61 -14.69
C LYS A 151 10.02 10.53 -13.69
N LYS A 152 10.74 10.38 -12.59
CA LYS A 152 10.53 9.31 -11.60
C LYS A 152 9.68 9.85 -10.45
N VAL A 153 8.46 9.35 -10.34
CA VAL A 153 7.56 9.59 -9.21
C VAL A 153 7.78 8.50 -8.17
N GLU A 154 8.04 8.87 -6.92
CA GLU A 154 8.08 7.94 -5.80
C GLU A 154 6.79 8.08 -4.99
N LEU A 155 6.10 6.96 -4.76
CA LEU A 155 4.88 6.95 -3.96
C LEU A 155 5.24 7.08 -2.47
N PRO A 156 4.37 7.70 -1.64
CA PRO A 156 4.62 7.87 -0.22
C PRO A 156 5.04 6.57 0.47
N HIS A 157 4.36 5.45 0.17
CA HIS A 157 4.68 4.13 0.73
C HIS A 157 6.06 3.59 0.30
N HIS A 158 6.60 3.97 -0.87
CA HIS A 158 7.97 3.59 -1.28
C HIS A 158 9.04 4.38 -0.54
N ILE A 159 8.84 5.69 -0.40
CA ILE A 159 9.73 6.56 0.40
C ILE A 159 9.76 6.02 1.82
N ALA A 160 8.58 5.66 2.28
CA ALA A 160 8.36 4.96 3.51
C ALA A 160 9.23 3.68 3.63
N THR A 161 9.08 2.70 2.73
CA THR A 161 9.85 1.44 2.81
C THR A 161 11.37 1.67 2.90
N LYS A 162 11.90 2.64 2.14
CA LYS A 162 13.34 2.89 2.08
C LYS A 162 13.92 3.37 3.40
N ARG A 163 13.20 4.19 4.16
CA ARG A 163 13.69 4.67 5.47
C ARG A 163 13.58 3.60 6.55
N SER A 164 12.54 2.78 6.54
CA SER A 164 12.43 1.68 7.51
C SER A 164 13.53 0.63 7.31
N SER A 165 14.02 0.43 6.09
CA SER A 165 15.16 -0.46 5.81
C SER A 165 16.55 0.10 6.14
N LYS A 166 16.67 1.41 6.44
CA LYS A 166 17.94 2.08 6.75
C LYS A 166 18.20 2.23 8.25
N LYS A 167 17.23 1.89 9.10
CA LYS A 167 17.34 1.87 10.57
C LYS A 167 17.43 0.45 11.06
#